data_AF-A0A3M1LIB9-F1
#
_entry.id   AF-A0A3M1LIB9-F1
#
_cell.length_a   1.000
_cell.length_b   1.000
_cell.length_c   1.000
_cell.angle_alpha   90.00
_cell.angle_beta   90.00
_cell.angle_gamma   90.00
#
_symmetry.space_group_name_H-M   'P 1'
#
loop_
_entity.id
_entity.type
_entity.pdbx_description
1 polymer ?
#
loop_
_entity_poly.entity_id
_entity_poly.type
_entity_poly.pdbx_seq_one_letter_code
_entity_poly.pdbx_strand_id
1 'polypeptide(L)'
;EQDELKLKKIIAGDELLTIGIFPITPQNIPNRYANHMLLALSSNIIVSSKSSVECYLIMPIEIGIAVNNTIIDVYSLGYTKYALYGIPERGIICRYYKSDVYTDIPKLEPLREAVVRCLLKNYTNDTKTISKIVYPIDGADLYYDNTDAYFDMLEVIFEKKLNTDILNVNVRDMEWNASKTNFSKPFNTSYVMEWGY
;
A
#
# COMPACT_ATOMS: atom_id res chain seq x y z
N GLU A 1 -19.36 -29.28 -2.41
CA GLU A 1 -19.59 -28.78 -1.05
C GLU A 1 -18.25 -28.83 -0.33
N GLN A 2 -17.51 -27.72 -0.35
CA GLN A 2 -16.25 -27.60 0.38
C GLN A 2 -16.63 -27.16 1.79
N ASP A 3 -16.30 -27.96 2.80
CA ASP A 3 -16.40 -27.57 4.20
C ASP A 3 -15.71 -26.22 4.39
N GLU A 4 -16.52 -25.18 4.55
CA GLU A 4 -16.06 -23.84 4.88
C GLU A 4 -15.41 -23.95 6.27
N LEU A 5 -14.08 -23.83 6.34
CA LEU A 5 -13.33 -23.90 7.60
C LEU A 5 -13.78 -22.73 8.50
N LYS A 6 -14.77 -23.00 9.36
CA LYS A 6 -15.29 -22.03 10.33
C LYS A 6 -14.37 -21.98 11.54
N LEU A 7 -13.62 -20.88 11.65
CA LEU A 7 -12.80 -20.59 12.82
C LEU A 7 -13.64 -19.81 13.83
N LYS A 8 -13.73 -20.32 15.07
CA LYS A 8 -14.42 -19.66 16.18
C LYS A 8 -13.44 -19.33 17.29
N LYS A 9 -13.33 -18.06 17.67
CA LYS A 9 -12.59 -17.59 18.84
C LYS A 9 -13.57 -17.07 19.89
N ILE A 10 -13.28 -17.30 21.17
CA ILE A 10 -14.05 -16.77 22.30
C ILE A 10 -13.15 -15.76 23.01
N ILE A 11 -13.65 -14.54 23.16
CA ILE A 11 -12.98 -13.47 23.90
C ILE A 11 -13.66 -13.38 25.26
N ALA A 12 -12.88 -13.52 26.34
CA ALA A 12 -13.35 -13.30 27.71
C ALA A 12 -12.74 -11.99 28.22
N GLY A 13 -13.57 -11.10 28.75
CA GLY A 13 -13.14 -9.83 29.32
C GLY A 13 -14.16 -9.26 30.28
N ASP A 14 -13.79 -8.14 30.90
CA ASP A 14 -14.66 -7.36 31.76
C ASP A 14 -15.45 -6.32 30.96
N GLU A 15 -16.19 -5.45 31.65
CA GLU A 15 -16.99 -4.38 31.04
C GLU A 15 -16.14 -3.29 30.34
N LEU A 16 -14.81 -3.29 30.55
CA LEU A 16 -13.88 -2.33 29.95
C LEU A 16 -13.27 -2.85 28.64
N LEU A 17 -13.56 -4.09 28.25
CA LEU A 17 -13.02 -4.68 27.04
C LEU A 17 -13.54 -3.94 25.79
N THR A 18 -12.61 -3.47 24.96
CA THR A 18 -12.90 -2.84 23.67
C THR A 18 -12.50 -3.74 22.51
N ILE A 19 -13.38 -3.85 21.51
CA ILE A 19 -13.13 -4.61 20.28
C ILE A 19 -13.10 -3.63 19.10
N GLY A 20 -12.05 -3.70 18.29
CA GLY A 20 -11.93 -2.96 17.04
C GLY A 20 -11.88 -3.92 15.85
N ILE A 21 -12.60 -3.57 14.78
CA ILE A 21 -12.49 -4.22 13.47
C ILE A 21 -12.27 -3.11 12.46
N PHE A 22 -11.11 -3.12 11.81
CA PHE A 22 -10.72 -2.04 10.92
C PHE A 22 -9.72 -2.53 9.87
N PRO A 23 -9.64 -1.84 8.73
CA PRO A 23 -8.67 -2.19 7.70
C PRO A 23 -7.24 -1.90 8.19
N ILE A 24 -6.29 -2.74 7.77
CA ILE A 24 -4.86 -2.63 8.04
C ILE A 24 -4.05 -2.90 6.76
N THR A 25 -2.77 -2.58 6.78
CA THR A 25 -1.87 -2.83 5.64
C THR A 25 -1.77 -4.33 5.32
N PRO A 26 -1.69 -4.72 4.03
CA PRO A 26 -1.86 -6.11 3.58
C PRO A 26 -0.59 -6.94 3.72
N GLN A 27 -0.06 -7.10 4.94
CA GLN A 27 1.24 -7.73 5.18
C GLN A 27 1.18 -9.00 6.03
N ASN A 28 0.04 -9.35 6.62
CA ASN A 28 -0.01 -10.32 7.72
C ASN A 28 -0.36 -11.75 7.25
N ILE A 29 -1.06 -11.94 6.13
CA ILE A 29 -1.62 -13.26 5.73
C ILE A 29 -1.11 -13.76 4.36
N PRO A 30 -0.75 -15.06 4.20
CA PRO A 30 -0.85 -16.14 5.18
C PRO A 30 0.25 -16.11 6.24
N ASN A 31 1.40 -15.52 5.92
CA ASN A 31 2.40 -15.08 6.87
C ASN A 31 3.01 -13.77 6.38
N ARG A 32 3.75 -13.11 7.27
CA ARG A 32 4.45 -11.86 6.97
C ARG A 32 5.71 -12.06 6.14
N TYR A 33 5.52 -12.41 4.87
CA TYR A 33 6.61 -12.68 3.91
C TYR A 33 7.12 -11.44 3.17
N ALA A 34 6.33 -10.37 3.09
CA ALA A 34 6.63 -9.21 2.27
C ALA A 34 6.41 -7.91 3.05
N ASN A 35 7.44 -7.06 3.08
CA ASN A 35 7.40 -5.73 3.69
C ASN A 35 7.27 -4.61 2.63
N HIS A 36 7.13 -4.98 1.37
CA HIS A 36 6.97 -4.07 0.23
C HIS A 36 5.69 -4.38 -0.54
N MET A 37 5.12 -3.36 -1.16
CA MET A 37 4.06 -3.46 -2.16
C MET A 37 4.63 -3.16 -3.55
N LEU A 38 4.16 -3.90 -4.55
CA LEU A 38 4.35 -3.65 -5.97
C LEU A 38 2.95 -3.40 -6.55
N LEU A 39 2.70 -2.16 -6.93
CA LEU A 39 1.54 -1.77 -7.72
C LEU A 39 1.91 -1.82 -9.19
N ALA A 40 1.39 -2.80 -9.92
CA ALA A 40 1.51 -2.87 -11.36
C ALA A 40 0.40 -2.04 -12.00
N LEU A 41 0.76 -1.04 -12.80
CA LEU A 41 -0.21 -0.13 -13.40
C LEU A 41 -0.81 -0.78 -14.65
N SER A 42 -2.14 -0.80 -14.75
CA SER A 42 -2.83 -1.26 -15.96
C SER A 42 -2.52 -0.39 -17.17
N SER A 43 -2.31 0.91 -16.92
CA SER A 43 -1.96 1.92 -17.92
C SER A 43 -0.68 2.62 -17.47
N ASN A 44 0.28 2.74 -18.37
CA ASN A 44 1.52 3.45 -18.08
C ASN A 44 1.25 4.95 -17.87
N ILE A 45 1.93 5.56 -16.90
CA ILE A 45 1.91 7.00 -16.71
C ILE A 45 3.14 7.59 -17.40
N ILE A 46 2.93 8.57 -18.27
CA ILE A 46 3.99 9.28 -18.97
C ILE A 46 4.12 10.67 -18.35
N VAL A 47 5.31 11.01 -17.86
CA VAL A 47 5.61 12.29 -17.22
C VAL A 47 6.64 13.03 -18.06
N SER A 48 6.24 14.19 -18.58
CA SER A 48 7.11 15.06 -19.36
C SER A 48 8.32 15.54 -18.56
N SER A 49 9.34 15.98 -19.28
CA SER A 49 10.51 16.65 -18.70
C SER A 49 10.10 17.82 -17.81
N LYS A 50 10.70 17.92 -16.62
CA LYS A 50 10.45 19.01 -15.64
C LYS A 50 8.98 19.20 -15.24
N SER A 51 8.15 18.16 -15.33
CA SER A 51 6.74 18.24 -14.96
C SER A 51 6.39 17.33 -13.78
N SER A 52 5.19 17.52 -13.25
CA SER A 52 4.58 16.64 -12.26
C SER A 52 3.16 16.27 -12.65
N VAL A 53 2.71 15.11 -12.20
CA VAL A 53 1.32 14.65 -12.36
C VAL A 53 0.87 14.02 -11.05
N GLU A 54 -0.37 14.28 -10.68
CA GLU A 54 -1.03 13.65 -9.55
C GLU A 54 -2.08 12.66 -10.07
N CYS A 55 -2.16 11.51 -9.44
CA CYS A 55 -3.17 10.50 -9.73
C CYS A 55 -3.53 9.71 -8.48
N TYR A 56 -4.57 8.88 -8.60
CA TYR A 56 -5.00 7.95 -7.57
C TYR A 56 -4.85 6.52 -8.08
N LEU A 57 -4.43 5.64 -7.18
CA LEU A 57 -4.27 4.21 -7.37
C LEU A 57 -5.07 3.48 -6.30
N ILE A 58 -5.18 2.17 -6.46
CA ILE A 58 -5.81 1.27 -5.50
C ILE A 58 -4.79 0.23 -5.05
N MET A 59 -4.81 -0.07 -3.76
CA MET A 59 -4.06 -1.17 -3.17
C MET A 59 -4.99 -2.10 -2.37
N PRO A 60 -4.64 -3.37 -2.16
CA PRO A 60 -5.44 -4.25 -1.34
C PRO A 60 -5.26 -3.92 0.14
N ILE A 61 -6.22 -4.33 0.96
CA ILE A 61 -6.12 -4.27 2.43
C ILE A 61 -6.37 -5.63 3.08
N GLU A 62 -5.96 -5.72 4.33
CA GLU A 62 -6.37 -6.76 5.26
C GLU A 62 -7.28 -6.15 6.33
N ILE A 63 -7.98 -6.99 7.10
CA ILE A 63 -8.87 -6.57 8.17
C ILE A 63 -8.30 -7.11 9.48
N GLY A 64 -7.91 -6.20 10.38
CA GLY A 64 -7.46 -6.52 11.71
C GLY A 64 -8.63 -6.60 12.68
N ILE A 65 -8.61 -7.61 13.55
CA ILE A 65 -9.48 -7.69 14.73
C ILE A 65 -8.59 -7.44 15.94
N ALA A 66 -8.88 -6.39 16.70
CA ALA A 66 -8.12 -6.00 17.88
C ALA A 66 -8.96 -6.03 19.15
N VAL A 67 -8.33 -6.43 20.26
CA VAL A 67 -8.88 -6.32 21.62
C VAL A 67 -7.94 -5.42 22.42
N ASN A 68 -8.48 -4.32 22.98
CA ASN A 68 -7.69 -3.32 23.72
C ASN A 68 -6.40 -2.92 22.97
N ASN A 69 -6.53 -2.57 21.68
CA ASN A 69 -5.45 -2.19 20.76
C ASN A 69 -4.42 -3.30 20.43
N THR A 70 -4.67 -4.55 20.79
CA THR A 70 -3.83 -5.70 20.41
C THR A 70 -4.52 -6.49 19.31
N ILE A 71 -3.88 -6.63 18.14
CA ILE A 71 -4.40 -7.46 17.03
C ILE A 71 -4.37 -8.93 17.45
N ILE A 72 -5.54 -9.58 17.45
CA ILE A 72 -5.73 -10.99 17.82
C ILE A 72 -6.04 -11.88 16.61
N ASP A 73 -6.43 -11.26 15.49
CA ASP A 73 -6.69 -11.94 14.24
C ASP A 73 -6.58 -10.99 13.07
N VAL A 74 -6.32 -11.56 11.90
CA VAL A 74 -6.34 -10.84 10.63
C VAL A 74 -6.99 -11.74 9.60
N TYR A 75 -7.81 -11.16 8.72
CA TYR A 75 -8.30 -11.82 7.51
C TYR A 75 -8.25 -10.88 6.30
N SER A 76 -8.36 -11.40 5.09
CA SER A 76 -8.54 -10.59 3.88
C SER A 76 -9.75 -11.11 3.12
N LEU A 77 -10.53 -10.18 2.56
CA LEU A 77 -11.62 -10.50 1.64
C LEU A 77 -11.14 -10.62 0.19
N GLY A 78 -9.88 -10.22 -0.09
CA GLY A 78 -9.25 -10.26 -1.40
C GLY A 78 -8.23 -11.39 -1.54
N TYR A 79 -7.79 -11.63 -2.78
CA TYR A 79 -6.74 -12.60 -3.05
C TYR A 79 -5.36 -12.02 -2.77
N THR A 80 -4.55 -12.79 -2.04
CA THR A 80 -3.14 -12.50 -1.84
C THR A 80 -2.32 -12.92 -3.05
N LYS A 81 -1.56 -11.99 -3.62
CA LYS A 81 -0.53 -12.26 -4.64
C LYS A 81 0.80 -11.69 -4.22
N TYR A 82 1.88 -12.34 -4.65
CA TYR A 82 3.25 -11.90 -4.44
C TYR A 82 3.99 -11.78 -5.78
N ALA A 83 4.98 -10.91 -5.81
CA ALA A 83 5.92 -10.77 -6.92
C ALA A 83 7.34 -10.65 -6.37
N LEU A 84 8.32 -11.15 -7.13
CA LEU A 84 9.72 -10.86 -6.90
C LEU A 84 10.11 -9.63 -7.73
N TYR A 85 10.52 -8.55 -7.06
CA TYR A 85 11.03 -7.36 -7.74
C TYR A 85 12.56 -7.35 -7.70
N GLY A 86 13.17 -7.34 -8.88
CA GLY A 86 14.62 -7.38 -9.05
C GLY A 86 15.10 -8.71 -9.63
N ILE A 87 16.41 -8.92 -9.59
CA ILE A 87 17.03 -10.16 -10.08
C ILE A 87 16.81 -11.31 -9.09
N PRO A 88 16.76 -12.59 -9.54
CA PRO A 88 16.49 -13.74 -8.67
C PRO A 88 17.35 -13.81 -7.39
N GLU A 89 18.60 -13.36 -7.46
CA GLU A 89 19.58 -13.47 -6.37
C GLU A 89 19.48 -12.34 -5.34
N ARG A 90 18.88 -11.19 -5.69
CA ARG A 90 18.84 -9.97 -4.85
C ARG A 90 17.47 -9.28 -4.82
N GLY A 91 16.47 -9.91 -5.42
CA GLY A 91 15.13 -9.35 -5.51
C GLY A 91 14.45 -9.31 -4.15
N ILE A 92 13.48 -8.43 -4.03
CA ILE A 92 12.62 -8.31 -2.85
C ILE A 92 11.26 -8.93 -3.12
N ILE A 93 10.74 -9.66 -2.15
CA ILE A 93 9.37 -10.19 -2.21
C ILE A 93 8.42 -9.05 -1.87
N CYS A 94 7.54 -8.73 -2.81
CA CYS A 94 6.51 -7.71 -2.68
C CYS A 94 5.13 -8.36 -2.65
N ARG A 95 4.20 -7.76 -1.90
CA ARG A 95 2.78 -7.88 -2.21
C ARG A 95 2.53 -7.34 -3.60
N TYR A 96 1.72 -8.05 -4.37
CA TYR A 96 1.42 -7.68 -5.74
C TYR A 96 -0.04 -7.27 -5.84
N TYR A 97 -0.27 -6.11 -6.46
CA TYR A 97 -1.60 -5.70 -6.91
C TYR A 97 -1.51 -5.05 -8.28
N LYS A 98 -2.55 -5.26 -9.10
CA LYS A 98 -2.68 -4.55 -10.37
C LYS A 98 -3.69 -3.42 -10.16
N SER A 99 -3.25 -2.18 -10.34
CA SER A 99 -4.08 -0.99 -10.16
C SER A 99 -4.31 -0.30 -11.50
N ASP A 100 -5.53 0.15 -11.73
CA ASP A 100 -5.76 1.20 -12.73
C ASP A 100 -5.24 2.55 -12.22
N VAL A 101 -5.17 3.52 -13.12
CA VAL A 101 -4.74 4.89 -12.82
C VAL A 101 -5.94 5.82 -12.97
N TYR A 102 -6.27 6.54 -11.91
CA TYR A 102 -7.42 7.44 -11.86
C TYR A 102 -6.97 8.90 -11.71
N THR A 103 -7.71 9.82 -12.33
CA THR A 103 -7.51 11.28 -12.16
C THR A 103 -8.17 11.81 -10.89
N ASP A 104 -9.18 11.09 -10.41
CA ASP A 104 -9.98 11.42 -9.24
C ASP A 104 -10.04 10.20 -8.32
N ILE A 105 -10.48 10.39 -7.06
CA ILE A 105 -10.62 9.29 -6.09
C ILE A 105 -11.58 8.23 -6.67
N PRO A 106 -11.13 6.98 -6.89
CA PRO A 106 -11.98 5.94 -7.45
C PRO A 106 -12.99 5.44 -6.42
N LYS A 107 -14.08 4.83 -6.91
CA LYS A 107 -14.97 4.04 -6.07
C LYS A 107 -14.28 2.72 -5.71
N LEU A 108 -14.19 2.42 -4.41
CA LEU A 108 -13.56 1.20 -3.91
C LEU A 108 -14.56 0.04 -3.78
N GLU A 109 -14.02 -1.18 -3.74
CA GLU A 109 -14.66 -2.28 -3.04
C GLU A 109 -14.44 -2.16 -1.52
N PRO A 110 -15.50 -1.93 -0.72
CA PRO A 110 -15.36 -1.73 0.72
C PRO A 110 -14.66 -2.91 1.40
N LEU A 111 -13.77 -2.61 2.35
CA LEU A 111 -13.00 -3.59 3.13
C LEU A 111 -12.10 -4.52 2.31
N ARG A 112 -11.88 -4.23 1.03
CA ARG A 112 -10.96 -4.95 0.15
C ARG A 112 -9.83 -4.09 -0.37
N GLU A 113 -10.12 -2.82 -0.56
CA GLU A 113 -9.26 -1.88 -1.24
C GLU A 113 -9.03 -0.61 -0.41
N ALA A 114 -7.93 0.07 -0.68
CA ALA A 114 -7.64 1.41 -0.19
C ALA A 114 -7.16 2.32 -1.33
N VAL A 115 -7.53 3.60 -1.26
CA VAL A 115 -7.02 4.64 -2.15
C VAL A 115 -5.58 4.96 -1.80
N VAL A 116 -4.73 5.06 -2.81
CA VAL A 116 -3.35 5.55 -2.70
C VAL A 116 -3.22 6.80 -3.56
N ARG A 117 -2.97 7.95 -2.93
CA ARG A 117 -2.67 9.18 -3.66
C ARG A 117 -1.21 9.14 -4.12
N CYS A 118 -0.96 9.40 -5.39
CA CYS A 118 0.38 9.34 -5.99
C CYS A 118 0.73 10.66 -6.67
N LEU A 119 1.84 11.27 -6.27
CA LEU A 119 2.42 12.45 -6.91
C LEU A 119 3.73 12.08 -7.58
N LEU A 120 3.72 12.07 -8.91
CA LEU A 120 4.88 11.80 -9.72
C LEU A 120 5.55 13.11 -10.11
N LYS A 121 6.86 13.23 -9.88
CA LYS A 121 7.68 14.40 -10.19
C LYS A 121 8.85 13.98 -11.05
N ASN A 122 8.97 14.59 -12.22
CA ASN A 122 10.10 14.37 -13.12
C ASN A 122 11.03 15.58 -13.12
N TYR A 123 12.15 15.47 -12.38
CA TYR A 123 13.19 16.50 -12.38
C TYR A 123 14.25 16.29 -13.45
N THR A 124 14.14 15.24 -14.28
CA THR A 124 15.08 15.00 -15.37
C THR A 124 14.75 15.86 -16.59
N ASN A 125 15.62 15.82 -17.60
CA ASN A 125 15.40 16.51 -18.87
C ASN A 125 14.65 15.64 -19.89
N ASP A 126 14.38 14.38 -19.56
CA ASP A 126 13.81 13.39 -20.47
C ASP A 126 12.39 13.04 -20.05
N THR A 127 11.53 12.68 -21.00
CA THR A 127 10.23 12.10 -20.68
C THR A 127 10.41 10.73 -20.01
N LYS A 128 9.69 10.49 -18.92
CA LYS A 128 9.73 9.22 -18.19
C LYS A 128 8.39 8.50 -18.31
N THR A 129 8.47 7.18 -18.39
CA THR A 129 7.30 6.29 -18.38
C THR A 129 7.41 5.38 -17.17
N ILE A 130 6.30 5.19 -16.46
CA ILE A 130 6.20 4.28 -15.33
C ILE A 130 5.05 3.31 -15.55
N SER A 131 5.30 2.05 -15.26
CA SER A 131 4.42 0.90 -15.40
C SER A 131 4.19 0.17 -14.06
N LYS A 132 5.01 0.44 -13.05
CA LYS A 132 4.88 -0.12 -11.70
C LYS A 132 5.55 0.77 -10.66
N ILE A 133 5.08 0.65 -9.42
CA ILE A 133 5.62 1.38 -8.27
C ILE A 133 5.91 0.36 -7.17
N VAL A 134 7.12 0.37 -6.62
CA VAL A 134 7.51 -0.46 -5.49
C VAL A 134 7.83 0.42 -4.30
N TYR A 135 7.24 0.11 -3.15
CA TYR A 135 7.43 0.88 -1.93
C TYR A 135 7.27 0.00 -0.68
N PRO A 136 7.95 0.33 0.43
CA PRO A 136 7.74 -0.30 1.73
C PRO A 136 6.33 -0.01 2.28
N ILE A 137 5.68 -1.03 2.84
CA ILE A 137 4.38 -0.91 3.51
C ILE A 137 4.46 -1.17 5.02
N ASP A 138 5.58 -1.68 5.49
CA ASP A 138 5.82 -1.85 6.91
C ASP A 138 5.88 -0.46 7.58
N GLY A 139 5.16 -0.28 8.69
CA GLY A 139 5.11 0.98 9.43
C GLY A 139 4.20 2.06 8.83
N ALA A 140 3.87 2.00 7.55
CA ALA A 140 3.02 3.00 6.88
C ALA A 140 1.59 3.01 7.45
N ASP A 141 0.94 4.17 7.36
CA ASP A 141 -0.37 4.38 7.94
C ASP A 141 -1.50 4.07 6.96
N LEU A 142 -2.59 3.61 7.55
CA LEU A 142 -3.87 3.45 6.87
C LEU A 142 -4.92 4.23 7.65
N TYR A 143 -5.86 4.81 6.93
CA TYR A 143 -6.94 5.63 7.44
C TYR A 143 -8.28 5.05 6.98
N TYR A 144 -9.31 5.21 7.78
CA TYR A 144 -10.64 4.69 7.49
C TYR A 144 -11.72 5.65 7.99
N ASP A 145 -12.68 5.98 7.12
CA ASP A 145 -13.78 6.91 7.42
C ASP A 145 -15.12 6.21 7.73
N ASN A 146 -15.08 4.89 7.98
CA ASN A 146 -16.22 3.97 8.08
C ASN A 146 -16.82 3.50 6.75
N THR A 147 -16.32 4.01 5.61
CA THR A 147 -16.74 3.60 4.27
C THR A 147 -15.55 3.15 3.42
N ASP A 148 -14.57 4.03 3.28
CA ASP A 148 -13.41 3.86 2.41
C ASP A 148 -12.11 3.89 3.21
N ALA A 149 -11.14 3.11 2.76
CA ALA A 149 -9.81 3.09 3.32
C ALA A 149 -8.86 3.93 2.46
N TYR A 150 -7.91 4.60 3.11
CA TYR A 150 -6.93 5.46 2.48
C TYR A 150 -5.55 5.14 3.00
N PHE A 151 -4.58 5.13 2.11
CA PHE A 151 -3.18 4.94 2.44
C PHE A 151 -2.46 6.29 2.45
N ASP A 152 -1.29 6.30 3.07
CA ASP A 152 -0.32 7.37 2.93
C ASP A 152 -0.04 7.74 1.47
N MET A 153 0.44 8.96 1.26
CA MET A 153 0.74 9.44 -0.07
C MET A 153 2.05 8.83 -0.57
N LEU A 154 2.08 8.46 -1.85
CA LEU A 154 3.31 8.12 -2.56
C LEU A 154 3.83 9.35 -3.31
N GLU A 155 5.06 9.74 -3.01
CA GLU A 155 5.79 10.74 -3.77
C GLU A 155 6.88 10.03 -4.60
N VAL A 156 6.67 9.99 -5.92
CA VAL A 156 7.54 9.27 -6.87
C VAL A 156 8.39 10.29 -7.63
N ILE A 157 9.70 10.26 -7.43
CA ILE A 157 10.64 11.29 -7.92
C ILE A 157 11.63 10.67 -8.90
N PHE A 158 11.58 11.12 -10.15
CA PHE A 158 12.65 10.88 -11.13
C PHE A 158 13.71 11.97 -11.00
N GLU A 159 14.94 11.55 -10.71
CA GLU A 159 16.10 12.44 -10.65
C GLU A 159 17.31 11.80 -11.34
N LYS A 160 18.32 12.63 -11.65
CA LYS A 160 19.56 12.17 -12.26
C LYS A 160 20.70 12.33 -11.26
N LYS A 161 21.36 11.23 -10.91
CA LYS A 161 22.51 11.22 -9.98
C LYS A 161 23.70 10.55 -10.65
N LEU A 162 24.81 11.28 -10.77
CA LEU A 162 26.06 10.79 -11.36
C LEU A 162 25.84 10.07 -12.72
N ASN A 163 25.07 10.71 -13.61
CA ASN A 163 24.64 10.20 -14.93
C ASN A 163 23.68 9.01 -14.95
N THR A 164 23.21 8.52 -13.81
CA THR A 164 22.20 7.46 -13.75
C THR A 164 20.84 8.04 -13.40
N ASP A 165 19.79 7.57 -14.08
CA ASP A 165 18.42 7.88 -13.69
C ASP A 165 18.05 7.07 -12.44
N ILE A 166 17.52 7.76 -11.44
CA ILE A 166 17.05 7.16 -10.20
C ILE A 166 15.57 7.46 -10.05
N LEU A 167 14.81 6.45 -9.61
CA LEU A 167 13.43 6.62 -9.19
C LEU A 167 13.34 6.39 -7.68
N ASN A 168 13.11 7.47 -6.94
CA ASN A 168 12.83 7.40 -5.51
C ASN A 168 11.32 7.36 -5.30
N VAL A 169 10.87 6.50 -4.40
CA VAL A 169 9.47 6.43 -3.96
C VAL A 169 9.45 6.69 -2.46
N ASN A 170 8.89 7.82 -2.05
CA ASN A 170 8.72 8.17 -0.65
C ASN A 170 7.28 7.87 -0.22
N VAL A 171 7.13 7.21 0.92
CA VAL A 171 5.85 7.12 1.62
C VAL A 171 5.78 8.29 2.59
N ARG A 172 4.75 9.13 2.43
CA ARG A 172 4.56 10.36 3.19
C ARG A 172 3.24 10.32 3.92
N ASP A 173 3.30 10.61 5.21
CA ASP A 173 2.11 10.81 6.03
C ASP A 173 1.19 11.83 5.35
N MET A 174 -0.08 11.46 5.21
CA MET A 174 -1.11 12.34 4.65
C MET A 174 -2.31 12.38 5.59
N GLU A 175 -2.71 13.59 5.98
CA GLU A 175 -3.93 13.77 6.75
C GLU A 175 -5.16 13.59 5.86
N TRP A 176 -5.74 12.41 5.93
CA TRP A 176 -7.09 12.15 5.45
C TRP A 176 -8.09 12.62 6.52
N ASN A 177 -9.28 13.04 6.09
CA ASN A 177 -10.40 13.29 7.02
C ASN A 177 -11.02 11.95 7.46
N ALA A 178 -10.21 11.11 8.08
CA ALA A 178 -10.49 9.72 8.40
C ALA A 178 -9.66 9.29 9.63
N SER A 179 -10.08 8.23 10.31
CA SER A 179 -9.39 7.74 11.51
C SER A 179 -8.23 6.84 11.14
N LYS A 180 -7.04 7.09 11.69
CA LYS A 180 -5.89 6.20 11.53
C LYS A 180 -6.16 4.84 12.18
N THR A 181 -5.86 3.75 11.48
CA THR A 181 -6.19 2.38 11.91
C THR A 181 -4.98 1.57 12.38
N ASN A 182 -3.75 2.05 12.15
CA ASN A 182 -2.54 1.40 12.62
C ASN A 182 -2.13 1.89 14.03
N PHE A 183 -1.67 0.96 14.86
CA PHE A 183 -1.12 1.23 16.20
C PHE A 183 0.39 1.51 16.19
N SER A 184 1.02 1.56 15.02
CA SER A 184 2.45 1.86 14.86
C SER A 184 2.74 3.35 15.02
N LYS A 185 3.98 3.66 15.42
CA LYS A 185 4.51 5.03 15.40
C LYS A 185 4.54 5.55 13.95
N PRO A 186 4.37 6.87 13.73
CA PRO A 186 4.44 7.47 12.39
C PRO A 186 5.75 7.12 11.69
N PHE A 187 5.67 6.88 10.38
CA PHE A 187 6.72 6.23 9.62
C PHE A 187 6.89 6.88 8.24
N ASN A 188 7.94 7.69 8.11
CA ASN A 188 8.38 8.18 6.80
C ASN A 188 9.53 7.32 6.29
N THR A 189 9.42 6.85 5.05
CA THR A 189 10.44 6.00 4.44
C THR A 189 10.59 6.30 2.94
N SER A 190 11.75 5.96 2.40
CA SER A 190 12.04 6.07 0.98
C SER A 190 12.58 4.75 0.45
N TYR A 191 12.24 4.45 -0.80
CA TYR A 191 12.74 3.30 -1.52
C TYR A 191 13.25 3.72 -2.90
N VAL A 192 14.40 3.18 -3.27
CA VAL A 192 15.00 3.43 -4.58
C VAL A 192 14.69 2.25 -5.48
N MET A 193 14.00 2.51 -6.58
CA MET A 193 13.70 1.49 -7.58
C MET A 193 14.90 1.30 -8.52
N GLU A 194 15.54 0.14 -8.42
CA GLU A 194 16.74 -0.19 -9.22
C GLU A 194 16.45 -1.04 -10.48
N TRP A 195 15.28 -1.69 -10.59
CA TRP A 195 14.98 -2.68 -11.63
C TRP A 195 13.68 -2.43 -12.40
N GLY A 196 13.72 -1.43 -13.26
CA GLY A 196 12.60 -1.10 -14.13
C GLY A 196 11.42 -0.53 -13.36
N TYR A 197 10.85 0.51 -13.91
CA TYR A 197 9.76 1.25 -13.32
C TYR A 197 8.66 1.42 -14.35
#